data_AF-A0A439LXV5-F1
#
_entry.id   AF-A0A439LXV5-F1
#
_cell.length_a   1.000
_cell.length_b   1.000
_cell.length_c   1.000
_cell.angle_alpha   90.00
_cell.angle_beta   90.00
_cell.angle_gamma   90.00
#
_symmetry.space_group_name_H-M   'P 1'
#
loop_
_entity.id
_entity.type
_entity.pdbx_description
1 polymer ?
#
loop_
_entity_poly.entity_id
_entity_poly.type
_entity_poly.pdbx_seq_one_letter_code
_entity_poly.pdbx_strand_id
1 'polypeptide(L)'
;MQAVSIQVSGSLAAEYLTAAAVTVADPGTVAIVIKYQPANVNAVNSDFTFVSANPAVATVDAAGVVTGVANGSTTVTATAKDGGKSVVVAVTIT
;
A
#
# COMPACT_ATOMS: atom_id res chain seq x y z
N MET A 1 12.04 -13.10 -22.78
CA MET A 1 12.00 -12.22 -21.58
C MET A 1 10.54 -12.09 -21.19
N GLN A 2 10.14 -12.73 -20.08
CA GLN A 2 8.74 -12.73 -19.66
C GLN A 2 8.43 -11.41 -18.95
N ALA A 3 7.68 -10.51 -19.60
CA ALA A 3 6.98 -9.45 -18.89
C ALA A 3 5.61 -10.02 -18.50
N VAL A 4 5.48 -10.37 -17.22
CA VAL A 4 4.25 -10.90 -16.63
C VAL A 4 3.19 -9.79 -16.66
N SER A 5 2.04 -10.14 -17.23
CA SER A 5 0.86 -9.30 -17.40
C SER A 5 0.28 -8.88 -16.04
N ILE A 6 0.09 -7.58 -15.81
CA ILE A 6 -0.86 -7.10 -14.80
C ILE A 6 -2.01 -6.43 -15.56
N GLN A 7 -3.14 -7.14 -15.63
CA GLN A 7 -4.40 -6.57 -16.11
C GLN A 7 -4.89 -5.52 -15.11
N VAL A 8 -5.32 -4.36 -15.60
CA VAL A 8 -6.46 -3.67 -14.99
C VAL A 8 -7.43 -3.34 -16.12
N SER A 9 -8.43 -4.20 -16.27
CA SER A 9 -9.61 -3.99 -17.09
C SER A 9 -10.49 -2.93 -16.44
N GLY A 10 -10.78 -1.81 -17.11
CA GLY A 10 -11.77 -0.80 -16.67
C GLY A 10 -11.23 0.63 -16.81
N SER A 11 -11.44 1.30 -17.95
CA SER A 11 -12.61 2.15 -18.25
C SER A 11 -12.51 3.57 -17.67
N LEU A 12 -12.29 4.53 -18.58
CA LEU A 12 -12.83 5.90 -18.61
C LEU A 12 -12.79 6.74 -17.30
N ALA A 13 -11.82 7.66 -17.24
CA ALA A 13 -11.94 8.96 -16.54
C ALA A 13 -12.20 8.99 -15.01
N ALA A 14 -11.81 7.97 -14.24
CA ALA A 14 -11.76 8.08 -12.78
C ALA A 14 -10.30 8.01 -12.32
N GLU A 15 -9.83 9.04 -11.62
CA GLU A 15 -8.55 8.98 -10.90
C GLU A 15 -8.67 7.96 -9.76
N TYR A 16 -7.97 6.83 -9.84
CA TYR A 16 -7.95 5.82 -8.77
C TYR A 16 -6.55 5.69 -8.15
N LEU A 17 -6.54 5.29 -6.88
CA LEU A 17 -5.31 4.96 -6.15
C LEU A 17 -4.97 3.50 -6.38
N THR A 18 -3.70 3.22 -6.64
CA THR A 18 -3.20 1.84 -6.64
C THR A 18 -2.08 1.67 -5.63
N ALA A 19 -2.08 0.52 -4.97
CA ALA A 19 -1.01 0.09 -4.09
C ALA A 19 -0.70 -1.38 -4.39
N ALA A 20 0.58 -1.73 -4.37
CA ALA A 20 1.03 -3.10 -4.56
C ALA A 20 1.09 -3.82 -3.21
N ALA A 21 0.84 -5.13 -3.19
CA ALA A 21 1.08 -5.94 -2.01
C ALA A 21 2.58 -5.90 -1.66
N VAL A 22 2.85 -5.85 -0.36
CA VAL A 22 4.19 -5.72 0.21
C VAL A 22 4.53 -7.01 0.96
N THR A 23 5.72 -7.53 0.75
CA THR A 23 6.28 -8.63 1.54
C THR A 23 7.47 -8.12 2.32
N VAL A 24 7.50 -8.37 3.63
CA VAL A 24 8.57 -7.92 4.53
C VAL A 24 9.18 -9.16 5.19
N ALA A 25 10.50 -9.22 5.26
CA ALA A 25 11.18 -10.27 6.01
C ALA A 25 11.18 -9.94 7.51
N ASP A 26 11.03 -10.92 8.40
CA ASP A 26 11.13 -10.70 9.85
C ASP A 26 12.59 -10.79 10.37
N PRO A 27 13.09 -9.81 11.15
CA PRO A 27 12.57 -8.46 11.36
C PRO A 27 12.97 -7.51 10.22
N GLY A 28 12.03 -6.71 9.72
CA GLY A 28 12.25 -5.84 8.57
C GLY A 28 11.21 -4.74 8.43
N THR A 29 11.54 -3.75 7.60
CA THR A 29 10.69 -2.59 7.33
C THR A 29 10.56 -2.36 5.82
N VAL A 30 9.37 -2.05 5.34
CA VAL A 30 9.12 -1.64 3.95
C VAL A 30 8.22 -0.41 3.91
N ALA A 31 8.57 0.56 3.08
CA ALA A 31 7.68 1.67 2.74
C ALA A 31 6.63 1.26 1.69
N ILE A 32 5.36 1.56 1.96
CA ILE A 32 4.29 1.43 0.98
C ILE A 32 4.39 2.59 -0.02
N VAL A 33 4.41 2.25 -1.30
CA VAL A 33 4.33 3.23 -2.39
C VAL A 33 2.92 3.20 -2.97
N ILE A 34 2.19 4.30 -2.80
CA ILE A 34 0.89 4.52 -3.42
C ILE A 34 1.09 5.31 -4.70
N LYS A 35 0.37 4.97 -5.76
CA LYS A 35 0.41 5.70 -7.03
C LYS A 35 -0.94 6.27 -7.38
N TYR A 36 -0.95 7.52 -7.85
CA TYR A 36 -2.11 8.17 -8.44
C TYR A 36 -2.15 7.91 -9.95
N GLN A 37 -3.27 7.43 -10.47
CA GLN A 37 -3.53 7.37 -11.91
C GLN A 37 -4.46 8.50 -12.36
N PRO A 38 -4.32 9.00 -13.61
CA PRO A 38 -3.52 8.44 -14.71
C PRO A 38 -2.03 8.86 -14.70
N ALA A 39 -1.64 9.79 -13.81
CA ALA A 39 -0.31 10.39 -13.84
C ALA A 39 0.83 9.44 -13.41
N ASN A 40 0.53 8.25 -12.87
CA ASN A 40 1.50 7.32 -12.27
C ASN A 40 2.48 8.02 -11.32
N VAL A 41 2.03 9.09 -10.67
CA VAL A 41 2.86 9.85 -9.72
C VAL A 41 2.87 9.10 -8.40
N ASN A 42 4.06 8.95 -7.82
CA ASN A 42 4.20 8.47 -6.46
C ASN A 42 3.50 9.47 -5.55
N ALA A 43 2.44 9.01 -4.89
CA ALA A 43 1.69 9.81 -3.96
C ALA A 43 2.54 10.01 -2.70
N VAL A 44 2.56 11.23 -2.16
CA VAL A 44 3.36 11.51 -0.96
C VAL A 44 2.65 10.87 0.22
N ASN A 45 3.33 10.03 0.99
CA ASN A 45 2.74 9.32 2.13
C ASN A 45 2.10 10.27 3.15
N SER A 46 2.61 11.51 3.29
CA SER A 46 2.06 12.55 4.16
C SER A 46 0.62 12.97 3.82
N ASP A 47 0.19 12.75 2.56
CA ASP A 47 -1.17 13.00 2.10
C ASP A 47 -2.14 11.86 2.44
N PHE A 48 -1.63 10.76 2.99
CA PHE A 48 -2.41 9.59 3.37
C PHE A 48 -2.41 9.38 4.87
N THR A 49 -3.49 8.79 5.38
CA THR A 49 -3.56 8.20 6.70
C THR A 49 -3.54 6.70 6.56
N PHE A 50 -2.54 6.05 7.17
CA PHE A 50 -2.39 4.60 7.15
C PHE A 50 -2.92 3.98 8.43
N VAL A 51 -3.64 2.87 8.29
CA VAL A 51 -4.17 2.07 9.40
C VAL A 51 -3.85 0.62 9.13
N SER A 52 -3.08 -0.01 10.02
CA SER A 52 -2.85 -1.46 9.99
C SER A 52 -4.02 -2.19 10.63
N ALA A 53 -4.50 -3.25 9.98
CA ALA A 53 -5.54 -4.13 10.52
C ALA A 53 -5.05 -4.95 11.72
N ASN A 54 -3.75 -5.29 11.76
CA ASN A 54 -3.13 -6.08 12.83
C ASN A 54 -1.75 -5.53 13.19
N PRO A 55 -1.64 -4.58 14.15
CA PRO A 55 -0.36 -4.06 14.62
C PRO A 55 0.52 -5.10 15.33
N ALA A 56 -0.04 -6.22 15.78
CA ALA A 56 0.72 -7.35 16.33
C ALA A 56 1.55 -8.12 15.27
N VAL A 57 1.16 -8.01 13.99
CA VAL A 57 1.86 -8.65 12.85
C VAL A 57 2.72 -7.61 12.13
N ALA A 58 2.13 -6.47 11.77
CA ALA A 58 2.87 -5.35 11.21
C ALA A 58 2.28 -4.00 11.63
N THR A 59 3.14 -3.08 12.02
CA THR A 59 2.77 -1.69 12.33
C THR A 59 3.05 -0.81 11.11
N VAL A 60 2.30 0.28 10.93
CA VAL A 60 2.55 1.27 9.87
C VAL A 60 2.69 2.65 10.50
N ASP A 61 3.69 3.42 10.09
CA ASP A 61 3.89 4.79 10.56
C ASP A 61 3.17 5.83 9.68
N ALA A 62 3.24 7.10 10.08
CA ALA A 62 2.66 8.21 9.33
C ALA A 62 3.36 8.48 7.99
N ALA A 63 4.57 7.97 7.80
CA ALA A 63 5.30 8.00 6.53
C ALA A 63 4.95 6.80 5.63
N GLY A 64 4.02 5.93 6.04
CA GLY A 64 3.63 4.72 5.31
C GLY A 64 4.69 3.61 5.34
N VAL A 65 5.62 3.65 6.30
CA VAL A 65 6.61 2.61 6.56
C VAL A 65 5.96 1.53 7.42
N VAL A 66 5.85 0.34 6.85
CA VAL A 66 5.36 -0.85 7.50
C VAL A 66 6.54 -1.59 8.14
N THR A 67 6.45 -1.83 9.44
CA THR A 67 7.41 -2.61 10.21
C THR A 67 6.80 -3.95 10.57
N GLY A 68 7.42 -5.04 10.11
CA GLY A 68 7.07 -6.39 10.53
C GLY A 68 7.49 -6.62 11.98
N VAL A 69 6.55 -7.15 12.77
CA VAL A 69 6.77 -7.49 14.19
C VAL A 69 6.73 -9.01 14.38
N ALA A 70 5.88 -9.70 13.63
CA ALA A 70 5.75 -11.15 13.67
C ALA A 70 5.35 -11.69 12.30
N ASN A 71 5.80 -12.91 12.01
CA ASN A 71 5.40 -13.65 10.82
C ASN A 71 3.88 -13.81 10.75
N GLY A 72 3.29 -13.46 9.61
CA GLY A 72 1.84 -13.43 9.42
C GLY A 72 1.41 -12.54 8.26
N SER A 73 0.12 -12.53 7.95
CA SER A 73 -0.46 -11.64 6.95
C SER A 73 -1.34 -10.59 7.62
N THR A 74 -1.21 -9.34 7.18
CA THR A 74 -2.03 -8.21 7.60
C THR A 74 -2.38 -7.35 6.39
N THR A 75 -3.30 -6.41 6.58
CA THR A 75 -3.65 -5.43 5.56
C THR A 75 -3.48 -4.04 6.15
N VAL A 76 -3.07 -3.10 5.30
CA VAL A 76 -2.93 -1.69 5.65
C VAL A 76 -3.87 -0.90 4.76
N THR A 77 -4.81 -0.19 5.36
CA THR A 77 -5.69 0.73 4.66
C THR A 77 -5.06 2.11 4.64
N ALA A 78 -4.84 2.66 3.45
CA ALA A 78 -4.35 4.01 3.25
C ALA A 78 -5.47 4.88 2.69
N THR A 79 -5.81 5.94 3.40
CA THR A 79 -6.88 6.88 3.02
C THR A 79 -6.26 8.23 2.67
N ALA A 80 -6.50 8.70 1.45
CA ALA A 80 -6.08 10.02 0.98
C ALA A 80 -6.88 11.13 1.67
N LYS A 81 -6.17 12.12 2.20
CA LYS A 81 -6.76 13.32 2.81
C LYS A 81 -7.41 14.24 1.78
N ASP A 82 -6.85 14.27 0.57
CA ASP A 82 -7.22 15.22 -0.50
C ASP A 82 -8.60 14.94 -1.12
N GLY A 83 -9.09 13.69 -1.08
CA GLY A 83 -10.35 13.32 -1.74
C GLY A 83 -11.09 12.13 -1.13
N GLY A 84 -10.72 11.70 0.08
CA GLY A 84 -11.36 10.58 0.79
C GLY A 84 -11.18 9.20 0.13
N LYS A 85 -10.40 9.11 -0.94
CA LYS A 85 -10.11 7.86 -1.65
C LYS A 85 -9.30 6.95 -0.73
N SER A 86 -9.66 5.68 -0.65
CA SER A 86 -8.94 4.70 0.18
C SER A 86 -8.44 3.55 -0.68
N VAL A 87 -7.25 3.04 -0.35
CA VAL A 87 -6.64 1.86 -0.97
C VAL A 87 -6.21 0.90 0.12
N VAL A 88 -6.35 -0.39 -0.14
CA VAL A 88 -5.94 -1.45 0.78
C VAL A 88 -4.67 -2.11 0.25
N VAL A 89 -3.68 -2.23 1.12
CA VAL A 89 -2.38 -2.82 0.83
C VAL A 89 -2.28 -4.12 1.61
N ALA A 90 -2.13 -5.25 0.92
CA ALA A 90 -1.84 -6.51 1.59
C ALA A 90 -0.36 -6.53 1.99
N VAL A 91 -0.09 -6.85 3.26
CA VAL A 91 1.25 -6.96 3.83
C VAL A 91 1.43 -8.38 4.32
N THR A 92 2.50 -9.04 3.88
CA THR A 92 2.84 -10.39 4.34
C THR A 92 4.24 -10.38 4.95
N ILE A 93 4.36 -10.88 6.17
CA ILE A 93 5.61 -11.00 6.90
C ILE A 93 6.06 -12.46 6.86
N THR A 94 7.28 -12.72 6.37
CA THR A 94 7.83 -14.08 6.15
C THR A 94 9.25 -14.24 6.66
#